data_AF-A0A199VD13-F1
#
_entry.id   AF-A0A199VD13-F1
#
_cell.length_a   1.000
_cell.length_b   1.000
_cell.length_c   1.000
_cell.angle_alpha   90.00
_cell.angle_beta   90.00
_cell.angle_gamma   90.00
#
_symmetry.space_group_name_H-M   'P 1'
#
loop_
_entity.id
_entity.type
_entity.pdbx_description
1 polymer ?
#
loop_
_entity_poly.entity_id
_entity_poly.type
_entity_poly.pdbx_seq_one_letter_code
_entity_poly.pdbx_strand_id
1 'polypeptide(L)'
;MVTDRVSTACLLAVLSQLYRPGLIFLALLGLDIVSHWFQMYSSFLSGKTSHKDVKDKSNWLLKAYYGHRQFMAFCCVASEVLYIILYFLADEQSTSVLDVSFNTLRRGSVLSLLFLLTLIGWALKQVINIIQMKSAADSCVFYDTKRSKVLSYVQFPTRDDV
;
A
#
# COMPACT_ATOMS: atom_id res chain seq x y z
N MET A 1 -3.76 -6.79 10.82
CA MET A 1 -3.55 -5.73 9.81
C MET A 1 -2.93 -4.48 10.41
N VAL A 2 -3.52 -3.82 11.43
CA VAL A 2 -2.86 -2.66 12.06
C VAL A 2 -1.53 -3.05 12.73
N THR A 3 -1.48 -4.17 13.44
CA THR A 3 -0.25 -4.70 14.07
C THR A 3 0.87 -4.97 13.05
N ASP A 4 0.54 -5.60 11.94
CA ASP A 4 1.52 -5.92 10.87
C ASP A 4 2.03 -4.65 10.16
N ARG A 5 1.20 -3.59 10.10
CA ARG A 5 1.59 -2.29 9.55
C ARG A 5 2.53 -1.56 10.50
N VAL A 6 2.25 -1.62 11.80
CA VAL A 6 3.09 -1.01 12.85
C VAL A 6 4.46 -1.71 12.95
N SER A 7 4.52 -3.05 12.84
CA SER A 7 5.80 -3.77 12.80
C SER A 7 6.64 -3.35 11.59
N THR A 8 6.02 -3.34 10.40
CA THR A 8 6.66 -2.89 9.15
C THR A 8 7.15 -1.44 9.26
N ALA A 9 6.36 -0.56 9.87
CA ALA A 9 6.68 0.85 10.06
C ALA A 9 7.88 1.06 11.00
N CYS A 10 7.90 0.36 12.12
CA CYS A 10 9.01 0.39 13.07
C CYS A 10 10.32 -0.06 12.40
N LEU A 11 10.25 -1.16 11.64
CA LEU A 11 11.41 -1.71 10.95
C LEU A 11 11.94 -0.76 9.87
N LEU A 12 11.05 -0.19 9.05
CA LEU A 12 11.41 0.82 8.04
C LEU A 12 12.02 2.09 8.66
N ALA A 13 11.53 2.52 9.83
CA ALA A 13 12.07 3.67 10.54
C ALA A 13 13.51 3.40 11.03
N VAL A 14 13.79 2.20 11.53
CA VAL A 14 15.15 1.78 11.91
C VAL A 14 16.06 1.73 10.68
N LEU A 15 15.62 1.12 9.57
CA LEU A 15 16.39 1.08 8.32
C LEU A 15 16.67 2.48 7.76
N SER A 16 15.73 3.41 7.90
CA SER A 16 15.91 4.81 7.46
C SER A 16 17.01 5.55 8.23
N GLN A 17 17.33 5.13 9.46
CA GLN A 17 18.45 5.70 10.22
C GLN A 17 19.78 5.07 9.83
N LEU A 18 19.75 3.79 9.42
CA LEU A 18 20.93 3.01 9.08
C LEU A 18 21.43 3.27 7.66
N TYR A 19 20.53 3.47 6.68
CA TYR A 19 20.87 3.72 5.28
C TYR A 19 20.77 5.21 4.92
N ARG A 20 21.81 5.75 4.27
CA ARG A 20 21.79 7.09 3.65
C ARG A 20 21.68 6.93 2.12
N PRO A 21 20.66 7.48 1.44
CA PRO A 21 19.58 8.34 1.94
C PRO A 21 18.34 7.55 2.42
N GLY A 22 17.98 7.72 3.70
CA GLY A 22 16.81 7.07 4.31
C GLY A 22 15.45 7.56 3.81
N LEU A 23 15.42 8.62 2.99
CA LEU A 23 14.18 9.22 2.45
C LEU A 23 13.35 8.23 1.64
N ILE A 24 13.98 7.24 0.99
CA ILE A 24 13.27 6.22 0.21
C ILE A 24 12.44 5.34 1.14
N PHE A 25 12.99 4.90 2.26
CA PHE A 25 12.29 4.11 3.27
C PHE A 25 11.16 4.91 3.92
N LEU A 26 11.40 6.20 4.18
CA LEU A 26 10.37 7.11 4.69
C LEU A 26 9.23 7.34 3.70
N ALA A 27 9.53 7.46 2.40
CA ALA A 27 8.52 7.60 1.36
C ALA A 27 7.67 6.32 1.21
N LEU A 28 8.30 5.13 1.27
CA LEU A 28 7.61 3.84 1.24
C LEU A 28 6.68 3.66 2.46
N LEU A 29 7.16 4.10 3.64
CA LEU A 29 6.35 4.12 4.86
C LEU A 29 5.15 5.06 4.72
N GLY A 30 5.37 6.27 4.23
CA GLY A 30 4.31 7.24 3.95
C GLY A 30 3.27 6.68 2.99
N LEU A 31 3.72 6.04 1.90
CA LEU A 31 2.82 5.43 0.92
C LEU A 31 1.98 4.30 1.54
N ASP A 32 2.57 3.43 2.38
CA ASP A 32 1.82 2.35 3.04
C ASP A 32 0.74 2.89 4.00
N ILE A 33 1.07 3.88 4.82
CA ILE A 33 0.14 4.51 5.78
C ILE A 33 -0.98 5.26 5.04
N VAL A 34 -0.61 6.07 4.03
CA VAL A 34 -1.58 6.87 3.26
C VAL A 34 -2.53 5.97 2.49
N SER A 35 -2.03 4.93 1.81
CA SER A 35 -2.88 3.97 1.08
C SER A 35 -3.91 3.30 2.00
N HIS A 36 -3.51 2.91 3.22
CA HIS A 36 -4.43 2.33 4.19
C HIS A 36 -5.47 3.34 4.67
N TRP A 37 -5.02 4.55 5.02
CA TRP A 37 -5.90 5.61 5.51
C TRP A 37 -6.94 5.98 4.46
N PHE A 38 -6.54 6.10 3.19
CA PHE A 38 -7.44 6.39 2.07
C PHE A 38 -8.47 5.28 1.86
N GLN A 39 -8.06 4.01 1.95
CA GLN A 39 -8.95 2.86 1.81
C GLN A 39 -9.99 2.78 2.95
N MET A 40 -9.58 3.09 4.18
CA MET A 40 -10.50 3.16 5.32
C MET A 40 -11.46 4.35 5.18
N TYR A 41 -10.94 5.51 4.78
CA TYR A 41 -11.72 6.73 4.58
C TYR A 41 -12.78 6.57 3.48
N SER A 42 -12.43 5.97 2.34
CA SER A 42 -13.37 5.67 1.26
C SER A 42 -14.45 4.67 1.69
N SER A 43 -14.10 3.70 2.53
CA SER A 43 -15.04 2.73 3.11
C SER A 43 -16.01 3.39 4.10
N PHE A 44 -15.55 4.38 4.86
CA PHE A 44 -16.38 5.16 5.78
C PHE A 44 -17.34 6.10 5.03
N LEU A 45 -16.84 6.84 4.04
CA LEU A 45 -17.65 7.72 3.17
C LEU A 45 -18.72 6.95 2.41
N SER A 46 -18.40 5.73 1.95
CA SER A 46 -19.34 4.88 1.22
C SER A 46 -20.42 4.24 2.10
N GLY A 47 -20.54 4.64 3.38
CA GLY A 47 -21.56 4.24 4.37
C GLY A 47 -22.74 3.49 3.75
N LYS A 48 -22.63 2.17 3.73
CA LYS A 48 -23.36 1.28 2.81
C LYS A 48 -24.86 1.56 2.74
N THR A 49 -25.38 1.98 1.58
CA THR A 49 -26.62 1.43 0.97
C THR A 49 -26.57 1.65 -0.56
N SER A 50 -27.22 0.76 -1.32
CA SER A 50 -27.40 0.78 -2.77
C SER A 50 -26.38 -0.01 -3.60
N HIS A 51 -26.62 -1.32 -3.59
CA HIS A 51 -26.30 -2.28 -4.63
C HIS A 51 -26.71 -1.77 -6.03
N LYS A 52 -25.73 -1.39 -6.86
CA LYS A 52 -25.63 -1.64 -8.31
C LYS A 52 -24.48 -0.78 -8.85
N ASP A 53 -23.58 -1.37 -9.63
CA ASP A 53 -22.55 -0.71 -10.45
C ASP A 53 -21.20 -0.26 -9.86
N VAL A 54 -20.65 -0.91 -8.83
CA VAL A 54 -19.20 -0.72 -8.49
C VAL A 54 -18.44 -2.05 -8.33
N LYS A 55 -19.03 -3.18 -8.73
CA LYS A 55 -18.41 -4.50 -8.49
C LYS A 55 -17.34 -4.93 -9.50
N ASP A 56 -17.19 -4.24 -10.63
CA ASP A 56 -16.37 -4.78 -11.73
C ASP A 56 -15.08 -4.02 -12.06
N LYS A 57 -14.74 -2.94 -11.34
CA LYS A 57 -13.47 -2.22 -11.54
C LYS A 57 -12.41 -2.45 -10.45
N SER A 58 -12.69 -3.25 -9.42
CA SER A 58 -11.62 -3.64 -8.49
C SER A 58 -10.67 -4.59 -9.21
N ASN A 59 -9.44 -4.13 -9.47
CA ASN A 59 -8.40 -4.90 -10.15
C ASN A 59 -8.34 -6.35 -9.62
N TRP A 60 -8.22 -7.34 -10.53
CA TRP A 60 -8.12 -8.77 -10.20
C TRP A 60 -7.10 -9.04 -9.08
N LEU A 61 -5.99 -8.29 -9.07
CA LEU A 61 -4.94 -8.40 -8.07
C LEU A 61 -5.41 -8.04 -6.66
N LEU A 62 -6.25 -7.00 -6.52
CA LEU A 62 -6.84 -6.62 -5.23
C LEU A 62 -7.83 -7.70 -4.74
N LYS A 63 -8.60 -8.27 -5.67
CA LYS A 63 -9.55 -9.35 -5.39
C LYS A 63 -8.83 -10.63 -4.97
N ALA A 64 -7.72 -10.97 -5.62
CA ALA A 64 -6.85 -12.08 -5.22
C ALA A 64 -6.20 -11.82 -3.85
N TYR A 65 -5.75 -10.59 -3.60
CA TYR A 65 -5.13 -10.20 -2.33
C TYR A 65 -6.07 -10.32 -1.13
N TYR A 66 -7.30 -9.81 -1.25
CA TYR A 66 -8.31 -9.94 -0.19
C TYR A 66 -9.02 -11.29 -0.19
N GLY A 67 -9.07 -11.99 -1.33
CA GLY A 67 -9.70 -13.30 -1.46
C GLY A 67 -8.89 -14.43 -0.82
N HIS A 68 -7.56 -14.30 -0.78
CA HIS A 68 -6.67 -15.36 -0.31
C HIS A 68 -5.81 -14.92 0.89
N ARG A 69 -6.26 -15.24 2.11
CA ARG A 69 -5.59 -14.85 3.37
C ARG A 69 -4.13 -15.28 3.44
N GLN A 70 -3.76 -16.41 2.82
CA GLN A 70 -2.37 -16.87 2.77
C GLN A 70 -1.48 -16.00 1.87
N PHE A 71 -2.04 -15.40 0.80
CA PHE A 71 -1.28 -14.53 -0.11
C PHE A 71 -0.94 -13.19 0.57
N MET A 72 -1.90 -12.65 1.33
CA MET A 72 -1.68 -11.47 2.16
C MET A 72 -0.58 -11.70 3.21
N ALA A 73 -0.62 -12.84 3.90
CA ALA A 73 0.40 -13.21 4.88
C ALA A 73 1.77 -13.41 4.23
N PHE A 74 1.84 -14.10 3.08
CA PHE A 74 3.08 -14.29 2.32
C PHE A 74 3.73 -12.97 1.92
N CYS A 75 2.96 -12.02 1.36
CA CYS A 75 3.48 -10.70 1.01
C CYS A 75 4.01 -9.94 2.24
N CYS A 76 3.36 -10.11 3.40
CA CYS A 76 3.78 -9.44 4.63
C CYS A 76 5.09 -10.04 5.18
N VAL A 77 5.14 -11.36 5.32
CA VAL A 77 6.34 -12.07 5.77
C VAL A 77 7.50 -11.82 4.80
N ALA A 78 7.27 -11.86 3.48
CA ALA A 78 8.29 -11.56 2.48
C ALA A 78 8.85 -10.15 2.65
N SER A 79 8.00 -9.15 2.91
CA SER A 79 8.45 -7.78 3.15
C SER A 79 9.25 -7.61 4.45
N GLU A 80 8.84 -8.27 5.54
CA GLU A 80 9.56 -8.22 6.82
C GLU A 80 10.91 -8.93 6.73
N VAL A 81 10.95 -10.11 6.11
CA VAL A 81 12.19 -10.86 5.89
C VAL A 81 13.16 -10.07 5.02
N LEU A 82 12.68 -9.38 3.97
CA LEU A 82 13.52 -8.49 3.16
C LEU A 82 14.21 -7.44 4.04
N TYR A 83 13.45 -6.74 4.88
CA TYR A 83 14.00 -5.68 5.74
C TYR A 83 14.98 -6.22 6.79
N ILE A 84 14.72 -7.42 7.34
CA ILE A 84 15.67 -8.09 8.26
C ILE A 84 16.96 -8.45 7.53
N ILE A 85 16.90 -8.94 6.28
CA ILE A 85 18.08 -9.22 5.48
C ILE A 85 18.86 -7.92 5.20
N LEU A 86 18.17 -6.82 4.83
CA LEU A 86 18.82 -5.52 4.64
C LEU A 86 19.47 -5.01 5.93
N TYR A 87 18.85 -5.24 7.09
CA TYR A 87 19.40 -4.88 8.39
C TYR A 87 20.66 -5.69 8.70
N PHE A 88 20.65 -7.00 8.45
CA PHE A 88 21.82 -7.85 8.68
C PHE A 88 23.00 -7.54 7.75
N LEU A 89 22.71 -7.04 6.54
CA LEU A 89 23.74 -6.64 5.57
C LEU A 89 24.21 -5.19 5.72
N ALA A 90 23.58 -4.41 6.60
CA ALA A 90 23.98 -3.04 6.89
C ALA A 90 25.20 -3.04 7.82
N ASP A 91 26.37 -3.35 7.27
CA ASP A 91 27.67 -3.18 7.95
C ASP A 91 28.29 -1.82 7.58
N GLU A 92 29.24 -1.34 8.40
CA GLU A 92 29.79 0.04 8.55
C GLU A 92 30.12 0.84 7.29
N GLN A 93 30.18 0.22 6.09
CA GLN A 93 30.68 0.84 4.85
C GLN A 93 29.68 0.81 3.67
N SER A 94 28.39 0.65 3.92
CA SER A 94 27.37 0.55 2.87
C SER A 94 26.71 1.90 2.55
N THR A 95 27.35 2.68 1.66
CA THR A 95 26.88 4.02 1.24
C THR A 95 25.65 4.01 0.31
N SER A 96 25.20 2.85 -0.18
CA SER A 96 23.98 2.79 -1.00
C SER A 96 23.25 1.44 -0.93
N VAL A 97 21.92 1.49 -0.85
CA VAL A 97 21.02 0.32 -0.86
C VAL A 97 21.15 -0.50 -2.14
N LEU A 98 21.55 0.18 -3.24
CA LEU A 98 21.77 -0.42 -4.55
C LEU A 98 23.03 -1.28 -4.56
N ASP A 99 24.12 -0.82 -3.94
CA ASP A 99 25.36 -1.60 -3.85
C ASP A 99 25.17 -2.86 -3.01
N VAL A 100 24.44 -2.75 -1.89
CA VAL A 100 24.11 -3.92 -1.05
C VAL A 100 23.26 -4.93 -1.82
N SER A 101 22.26 -4.45 -2.57
CA SER A 101 21.40 -5.31 -3.40
C SER A 101 22.20 -6.01 -4.50
N PHE A 102 23.08 -5.29 -5.20
CA PHE A 102 23.88 -5.82 -6.29
C PHE A 102 24.95 -6.80 -5.81
N ASN A 103 25.59 -6.50 -4.67
CA ASN A 103 26.61 -7.37 -4.07
C ASN A 103 25.98 -8.67 -3.55
N THR A 104 24.78 -8.60 -2.98
CA THR A 104 24.00 -9.78 -2.54
C THR A 104 23.60 -10.65 -3.73
N LEU A 105 23.15 -10.02 -4.83
CA LEU A 105 22.75 -10.73 -6.04
C LEU A 105 23.95 -11.44 -6.69
N ARG A 106 25.11 -10.77 -6.73
CA ARG A 106 26.36 -11.29 -7.30
C ARG A 106 26.99 -12.43 -6.48
N ARG A 107 26.69 -12.52 -5.18
CA ARG A 107 27.22 -13.56 -4.29
C ARG A 107 26.70 -14.97 -4.60
N GLY A 108 25.66 -15.11 -5.44
CA GLY A 108 25.23 -16.38 -6.06
C GLY A 108 24.79 -17.50 -5.10
N SER A 109 24.69 -17.20 -3.80
CA SER A 109 24.36 -18.17 -2.75
C SER A 109 22.84 -18.29 -2.57
N VAL A 110 22.39 -19.23 -1.74
CA VAL A 110 20.98 -19.39 -1.32
C VAL A 110 20.38 -18.08 -0.81
N LEU A 111 21.19 -17.23 -0.18
CA LEU A 111 20.82 -15.88 0.24
C LEU A 111 20.36 -14.97 -0.91
N SER A 112 20.98 -15.08 -2.09
CA SER A 112 20.62 -14.31 -3.29
C SER A 112 19.22 -14.70 -3.81
N LEU A 113 18.92 -16.00 -3.81
CA LEU A 113 17.60 -16.51 -4.20
C LEU A 113 16.51 -16.08 -3.19
N LEU A 114 16.78 -16.18 -1.88
CA LEU A 114 15.87 -15.70 -0.85
C LEU A 114 15.64 -14.19 -0.93
N PHE A 115 16.69 -13.42 -1.21
CA PHE A 115 16.60 -11.98 -1.42
C PHE A 115 15.74 -11.63 -2.65
N LEU A 116 15.86 -12.38 -3.76
CA LEU A 116 15.04 -12.17 -4.94
C LEU A 116 13.56 -12.51 -4.69
N LEU A 117 13.27 -13.61 -4.01
CA LEU A 117 11.90 -14.00 -3.66
C LEU A 117 11.23 -12.98 -2.73
N THR A 118 11.98 -12.46 -1.76
CA THR A 118 11.48 -11.44 -0.82
C THR A 118 11.33 -10.07 -1.49
N LEU A 119 12.19 -9.72 -2.45
CA LEU A 119 12.04 -8.53 -3.30
C LEU A 119 10.76 -8.58 -4.13
N ILE A 120 10.42 -9.74 -4.70
CA ILE A 120 9.16 -9.93 -5.45
C ILE A 120 7.97 -9.71 -4.52
N GLY A 121 8.00 -10.26 -3.30
CA GLY A 121 6.95 -10.06 -2.30
C GLY A 121 6.79 -8.60 -1.87
N TRP A 122 7.92 -7.89 -1.69
CA TRP A 122 7.92 -6.45 -1.42
C TRP A 122 7.34 -5.64 -2.57
N ALA A 123 7.75 -5.92 -3.82
CA ALA A 123 7.26 -5.22 -5.00
C ALA A 123 5.75 -5.41 -5.19
N LEU A 124 5.25 -6.64 -4.99
CA LEU A 124 3.82 -6.93 -5.00
C LEU A 124 3.09 -6.09 -3.95
N LYS A 125 3.63 -5.99 -2.72
CA LYS A 125 3.04 -5.19 -1.64
C LYS A 125 2.96 -3.71 -2.01
N GLN A 126 4.00 -3.14 -2.64
CA GLN A 126 3.98 -1.76 -3.12
C GLN A 126 2.95 -1.54 -4.23
N VAL A 127 2.85 -2.46 -5.19
CA VAL A 127 1.83 -2.41 -6.25
C VAL A 127 0.43 -2.45 -5.64
N ILE A 128 0.19 -3.31 -4.65
CA ILE A 128 -1.09 -3.40 -3.95
C ILE A 128 -1.42 -2.09 -3.23
N ASN A 129 -0.45 -1.45 -2.57
CA ASN A 129 -0.66 -0.15 -1.92
C ASN A 129 -1.06 0.95 -2.92
N ILE A 130 -0.42 1.00 -4.09
CA ILE A 130 -0.79 1.96 -5.15
C ILE A 130 -2.20 1.68 -5.68
N ILE A 131 -2.53 0.41 -5.91
CA ILE A 131 -3.86 -0.01 -6.35
C ILE A 131 -4.93 0.35 -5.32
N GLN A 132 -4.66 0.14 -4.02
CA GLN A 132 -5.55 0.55 -2.93
C GLN A 132 -5.80 2.06 -2.98
N MET A 133 -4.74 2.86 -3.10
CA MET A 133 -4.87 4.32 -3.17
C MET A 133 -5.70 4.76 -4.38
N LYS A 134 -5.44 4.21 -5.56
CA LYS A 134 -6.21 4.52 -6.78
C LYS A 134 -7.68 4.12 -6.64
N SER A 135 -7.94 2.89 -6.17
CA SER A 135 -9.31 2.39 -5.98
C SER A 135 -10.09 3.22 -4.97
N ALA A 136 -9.44 3.71 -3.92
CA ALA A 136 -10.05 4.56 -2.91
C ALA A 136 -10.29 5.98 -3.44
N ALA A 137 -9.36 6.54 -4.23
CA ALA A 137 -9.56 7.81 -4.94
C ALA A 137 -10.74 7.77 -5.90
N ASP A 138 -10.86 6.72 -6.71
CA ASP A 138 -12.00 6.53 -7.62
C ASP A 138 -13.33 6.48 -6.84
N SER A 139 -13.34 5.81 -5.68
CA SER A 139 -14.52 5.74 -4.81
C SER A 139 -14.89 7.11 -4.20
N CYS A 140 -13.90 7.90 -3.78
CA CYS A 140 -14.13 9.25 -3.26
C CYS A 140 -14.67 10.20 -4.33
N VAL A 141 -14.13 10.16 -5.55
CA VAL A 141 -14.61 10.98 -6.69
C VAL A 141 -16.04 10.61 -7.05
N PHE A 142 -16.36 9.32 -7.07
CA PHE A 142 -17.72 8.86 -7.32
C PHE A 142 -18.71 9.37 -6.26
N TYR A 143 -18.33 9.31 -4.98
CA TYR A 143 -19.13 9.84 -3.89
C TYR A 143 -19.35 11.35 -4.02
N ASP A 144 -18.30 12.12 -4.30
CA ASP A 144 -18.37 13.57 -4.42
C ASP A 144 -19.21 14.01 -5.63
N THR A 145 -19.05 13.33 -6.78
CA THR A 145 -19.89 13.55 -7.97
C THR A 145 -21.37 13.30 -7.67
N LYS A 146 -21.68 12.25 -6.89
CA LYS A 146 -23.05 11.92 -6.48
C LYS A 146 -23.61 12.96 -5.51
N ARG A 147 -22.80 13.43 -4.55
CA ARG A 147 -23.17 14.49 -3.60
C ARG A 147 -23.47 15.81 -4.31
N SER A 148 -22.64 16.21 -5.27
CA SER A 148 -22.83 17.42 -6.07
C SER A 148 -24.14 17.39 -6.85
N LYS A 149 -24.47 16.26 -7.48
CA LYS A 149 -25.77 16.07 -8.15
C LYS A 149 -26.95 16.20 -7.19
N VAL A 150 -26.91 15.56 -6.01
CA VAL A 150 -28.00 15.67 -5.02
C VAL A 150 -28.20 17.12 -4.56
N LEU A 151 -27.11 17.85 -4.27
CA LEU A 151 -27.20 19.26 -3.86
C LEU A 151 -27.78 20.15 -4.97
N SER A 152 -27.49 19.86 -6.24
CA SER A 152 -28.13 20.58 -7.37
C SER A 152 -29.64 20.35 -7.49
N TYR A 153 -30.17 19.22 -6.99
CA TYR A 153 -31.62 18.98 -6.92
C TYR A 153 -32.28 19.63 -5.68
N VAL A 154 -31.55 19.75 -4.56
CA VAL A 154 -32.09 20.33 -3.31
C VAL A 154 -32.13 21.87 -3.36
N GLN A 155 -31.32 22.51 -4.20
CA GLN A 155 -31.30 23.98 -4.34
C GLN A 155 -32.49 24.55 -5.14
N PHE A 156 -33.38 23.72 -5.71
CA PHE A 156 -34.60 24.18 -6.39
C PHE A 156 -35.87 23.61 -5.75
N PRO A 157 -36.34 24.13 -4.61
CA PRO A 157 -37.78 24.29 -4.44
C PRO A 157 -38.17 25.51 -5.28
N THR A 158 -38.67 25.27 -6.49
CA THR A 158 -39.41 26.30 -7.24
C THR A 158 -40.51 26.83 -6.32
N ARG A 159 -40.36 28.08 -5.92
CA ARG A 159 -41.28 28.83 -5.09
C ARG A 159 -42.40 29.35 -5.97
N ASP A 160 -43.22 28.45 -6.51
CA ASP A 160 -44.33 28.77 -7.42
C ASP A 160 -45.65 28.11 -6.99
N ASP A 161 -45.91 28.06 -5.68
CA ASP A 161 -47.22 27.65 -5.13
C ASP A 161 -47.67 28.60 -4.00
N VAL A 162 -47.99 29.86 -4.33
CA VAL A 162 -48.94 30.72 -3.59
C VAL A 162 -49.66 31.63 -4.58
#